data_AF-A0A5C4NEB7-F1
#
_entry.id   AF-A0A5C4NEB7-F1
#
_cell.length_a   1.000
_cell.length_b   1.000
_cell.length_c   1.000
_cell.angle_alpha   90.00
_cell.angle_beta   90.00
_cell.angle_gamma   90.00
#
_symmetry.space_group_name_H-M   'P 1'
#
loop_
_entity.id
_entity.type
_entity.pdbx_description
1 polymer ?
#
loop_
_entity_poly.entity_id
_entity_poly.type
_entity_poly.pdbx_seq_one_letter_code
_entity_poly.pdbx_strand_id
1 'polypeptide(L)'
;TGLTIDMAVAPTVAVGSGATAATSDTLTTVENITAGSGDDTIFGNGAANLFLGGAGSDMLSGNGGNDNLFGDAGADELIGGLGTDGLTGGAEDDVFIFSSTTASTLTVSDTILDFEGGGIVGGDIIDLSGVSSVTFDFIGTDAFTTGSATQVRYETNGTDTFVFVDTNANAAAEMRIRISGVTDLIASDFVLS
;
A
#
# COMPACT_ATOMS: atom_id res chain seq x y z
N THR A 1 9.19 -5.14 21.29
CA THR A 1 7.85 -5.73 21.40
C THR A 1 6.96 -4.86 20.57
N GLY A 2 6.29 -5.44 19.58
CA GLY A 2 5.40 -4.70 18.70
C GLY A 2 4.17 -4.13 19.41
N LEU A 3 3.64 -3.06 18.86
CA LEU A 3 2.36 -2.43 19.08
C LEU A 3 1.36 -3.02 18.08
N THR A 4 0.13 -3.24 18.54
CA THR A 4 -0.99 -3.55 17.64
C THR A 4 -2.08 -2.53 17.89
N ILE A 5 -2.43 -1.77 16.87
CA ILE A 5 -3.47 -0.75 16.90
C ILE A 5 -4.49 -1.09 15.82
N ASP A 6 -5.77 -1.11 16.19
CA ASP A 6 -6.88 -1.26 15.25
C ASP A 6 -7.91 -0.18 15.56
N MET A 7 -8.06 0.76 14.63
CA MET A 7 -8.99 1.88 14.70
C MET A 7 -10.31 1.60 13.97
N ALA A 8 -10.41 0.49 13.22
CA ALA A 8 -11.63 0.03 12.57
C ALA A 8 -12.57 -0.65 13.58
N VAL A 9 -11.99 -1.27 14.61
CA VAL A 9 -12.71 -1.76 15.80
C VAL A 9 -12.67 -0.65 16.86
N ALA A 10 -13.77 -0.42 17.60
CA ALA A 10 -13.83 0.61 18.64
C ALA A 10 -12.57 0.49 19.55
N PRO A 11 -11.65 1.46 19.50
CA PRO A 11 -10.26 1.22 19.87
C PRO A 11 -10.19 1.13 21.39
N THR A 12 -10.12 -0.08 21.94
CA THR A 12 -9.82 -0.25 23.36
C THR A 12 -8.30 -0.18 23.52
N VAL A 13 -7.76 1.03 23.54
CA VAL A 13 -6.33 1.22 23.84
C VAL A 13 -6.18 1.23 25.35
N ALA A 14 -5.37 0.33 25.89
CA ALA A 14 -5.01 0.35 27.31
C ALA A 14 -3.98 1.44 27.60
N VAL A 15 -4.36 2.72 27.52
CA VAL A 15 -3.51 3.83 28.02
C VAL A 15 -3.73 3.99 29.53
N GLY A 16 -3.04 3.17 30.30
CA GLY A 16 -3.05 3.26 31.76
C GLY A 16 -1.64 3.29 32.34
N SER A 17 -1.12 4.49 32.66
CA SER A 17 -0.04 4.62 33.66
C SER A 17 -0.63 5.12 34.98
N GLY A 18 -1.19 4.22 35.80
CA GLY A 18 -1.67 4.58 37.15
C GLY A 18 -2.66 3.60 37.77
N ALA A 19 -2.61 3.48 39.11
CA ALA A 19 -3.32 2.49 39.93
C ALA A 19 -4.85 2.66 40.05
N THR A 20 -5.49 3.44 39.16
CA THR A 20 -6.96 3.57 39.06
C THR A 20 -7.44 3.43 37.60
N ALA A 21 -6.68 2.71 36.78
CA ALA A 21 -6.97 2.52 35.36
C ALA A 21 -8.42 2.07 35.13
N ALA A 22 -9.19 2.89 34.41
CA ALA A 22 -10.22 2.35 33.55
C ALA A 22 -9.54 1.28 32.68
N THR A 23 -10.06 0.07 32.68
CA THR A 23 -9.38 -1.11 32.12
C THR A 23 -9.18 -1.03 30.60
N SER A 24 -9.70 0.01 29.96
CA SER A 24 -9.48 0.41 28.56
C SER A 24 -9.89 1.87 28.39
N ASP A 25 -9.13 2.66 27.62
CA ASP A 25 -9.58 3.95 27.08
C ASP A 25 -10.09 3.74 25.66
N THR A 26 -11.02 4.57 25.20
CA THR A 26 -11.55 4.53 23.84
C THR A 26 -11.15 5.79 23.07
N LEU A 27 -10.11 5.66 22.25
CA LEU A 27 -9.56 6.78 21.46
C LEU A 27 -10.17 6.82 20.05
N THR A 28 -11.36 7.40 19.91
CA THR A 28 -12.10 7.39 18.63
C THR A 28 -11.65 8.44 17.58
N THR A 29 -10.65 9.26 17.88
CA THR A 29 -10.21 10.39 17.02
C THR A 29 -8.69 10.45 16.89
N VAL A 30 -8.01 9.31 16.97
CA VAL A 30 -6.58 9.29 16.66
C VAL A 30 -6.49 9.21 15.14
N GLU A 31 -5.91 10.20 14.49
CA GLU A 31 -5.63 10.15 13.06
C GLU A 31 -4.12 10.10 12.77
N ASN A 32 -3.28 10.37 13.77
CA ASN A 32 -1.83 10.35 13.66
C ASN A 32 -1.26 9.32 14.61
N ILE A 33 -0.58 8.31 14.08
CA ILE A 33 0.12 7.28 14.86
C ILE A 33 1.61 7.35 14.52
N THR A 34 2.43 7.31 15.57
CA THR A 34 3.85 7.05 15.46
C THR A 34 4.12 5.81 16.28
N ALA A 35 4.51 4.76 15.61
CA ALA A 35 4.88 3.48 16.19
C ALA A 35 6.34 3.52 16.68
N GLY A 36 6.82 2.38 17.15
CA GLY A 36 8.02 2.25 17.95
C GLY A 36 9.22 1.76 17.16
N SER A 37 9.98 0.87 17.78
CA SER A 37 11.19 0.27 17.19
C SER A 37 11.07 -1.26 17.11
N GLY A 38 9.85 -1.78 17.04
CA GLY A 38 9.61 -3.20 16.86
C GLY A 38 8.51 -3.39 15.84
N ASP A 39 8.35 -4.63 15.41
CA ASP A 39 7.38 -5.02 14.37
C ASP A 39 5.94 -4.70 14.81
N ASP A 40 5.41 -3.61 14.29
CA ASP A 40 4.15 -3.01 14.69
C ASP A 40 3.05 -3.33 13.65
N THR A 41 1.79 -3.29 14.08
CA THR A 41 0.64 -3.49 13.20
C THR A 41 -0.38 -2.40 13.46
N ILE A 42 -0.71 -1.62 12.44
CA ILE A 42 -1.60 -0.48 12.55
C ILE A 42 -2.69 -0.58 11.48
N PHE A 43 -3.94 -0.65 11.92
CA PHE A 43 -5.13 -0.52 11.08
C PHE A 43 -5.82 0.81 11.37
N GLY A 44 -6.00 1.61 10.32
CA GLY A 44 -6.70 2.89 10.32
C GLY A 44 -8.21 2.74 10.30
N ASN A 45 -8.90 3.81 9.92
CA ASN A 45 -10.36 3.85 9.89
C ASN A 45 -10.88 4.36 8.55
N GLY A 46 -11.97 5.12 8.54
CA GLY A 46 -12.53 5.69 7.30
C GLY A 46 -12.17 7.17 7.10
N ALA A 47 -11.25 7.70 7.90
CA ALA A 47 -10.78 9.08 7.87
C ALA A 47 -9.32 9.13 7.43
N ALA A 48 -8.88 10.29 6.95
CA ALA A 48 -7.48 10.51 6.61
C ALA A 48 -6.55 10.24 7.81
N ASN A 49 -5.59 9.35 7.63
CA ASN A 49 -4.64 8.91 8.63
C ASN A 49 -3.20 9.26 8.23
N LEU A 50 -2.36 9.46 9.23
CA LEU A 50 -0.91 9.63 9.10
C LEU A 50 -0.24 8.61 10.01
N PHE A 51 0.35 7.57 9.41
CA PHE A 51 1.06 6.53 10.16
C PHE A 51 2.55 6.58 9.87
N LEU A 52 3.33 6.53 10.94
CA LEU A 52 4.77 6.34 10.91
C LEU A 52 5.03 5.01 11.63
N GLY A 53 5.54 4.00 10.92
CA GLY A 53 5.90 2.68 11.44
C GLY A 53 7.10 2.76 12.38
N GLY A 54 8.12 3.52 11.99
CA GLY A 54 9.29 3.77 12.82
C GLY A 54 10.41 2.81 12.49
N ALA A 55 10.69 1.82 13.34
CA ALA A 55 11.69 0.81 13.01
C ALA A 55 11.16 -0.57 13.31
N GLY A 56 11.55 -1.56 12.51
CA GLY A 56 11.00 -2.92 12.59
C GLY A 56 10.33 -3.25 11.26
N SER A 57 9.82 -4.47 11.14
CA SER A 57 9.00 -4.84 9.99
C SER A 57 7.53 -4.61 10.32
N ASP A 58 6.97 -3.54 9.80
CA ASP A 58 5.66 -3.05 10.17
C ASP A 58 4.58 -3.42 9.14
N MET A 59 3.35 -3.52 9.62
CA MET A 59 2.15 -3.70 8.80
C MET A 59 1.24 -2.48 8.97
N LEU A 60 1.11 -1.66 7.93
CA LEU A 60 0.34 -0.42 7.95
C LEU A 60 -0.83 -0.49 6.97
N SER A 61 -2.06 -0.31 7.47
CA SER A 61 -3.27 -0.31 6.65
C SER A 61 -4.10 0.94 6.92
N GLY A 62 -4.25 1.83 5.94
CA GLY A 62 -5.08 3.05 6.05
C GLY A 62 -6.58 2.76 6.13
N ASN A 63 -7.02 1.65 5.54
CA ASN A 63 -8.42 1.23 5.37
C ASN A 63 -9.20 2.13 4.41
N GLY A 64 -9.56 3.34 4.80
CA GLY A 64 -10.18 4.28 3.89
C GLY A 64 -10.03 5.71 4.36
N GLY A 65 -10.13 6.64 3.42
CA GLY A 65 -9.67 8.00 3.68
C GLY A 65 -8.58 8.34 2.68
N ASN A 66 -7.93 9.49 2.84
CA ASN A 66 -6.74 9.80 2.06
C ASN A 66 -5.57 9.77 3.03
N ASP A 67 -4.83 8.68 3.00
CA ASP A 67 -3.88 8.33 4.04
C ASP A 67 -2.45 8.64 3.60
N ASN A 68 -1.57 8.91 4.56
CA ASN A 68 -0.13 8.95 4.34
C ASN A 68 0.52 7.92 5.25
N LEU A 69 1.07 6.87 4.65
CA LEU A 69 1.68 5.74 5.34
C LEU A 69 3.18 5.78 5.10
N PHE A 70 3.96 5.77 6.18
CA PHE A 70 5.42 5.75 6.18
C PHE A 70 5.85 4.49 6.94
N GLY A 71 6.46 3.52 6.26
CA GLY A 71 7.07 2.34 6.92
C GLY A 71 8.29 2.74 7.75
N ASP A 72 9.08 3.67 7.22
CA ASP A 72 10.32 4.22 7.79
C ASP A 72 11.51 3.26 7.67
N ALA A 73 11.75 2.33 8.59
CA ALA A 73 12.96 1.50 8.56
C ALA A 73 12.68 0.03 8.86
N GLY A 74 13.02 -0.83 7.92
CA GLY A 74 12.76 -2.26 7.97
C GLY A 74 11.92 -2.66 6.77
N ALA A 75 11.75 -3.96 6.55
CA ALA A 75 10.91 -4.45 5.46
C ALA A 75 9.43 -4.36 5.86
N ASP A 76 8.71 -3.42 5.27
CA ASP A 76 7.36 -3.05 5.66
C ASP A 76 6.29 -3.50 4.65
N GLU A 77 5.06 -3.73 5.14
CA GLU A 77 3.88 -4.04 4.33
C GLU A 77 2.87 -2.88 4.42
N LEU A 78 2.62 -2.20 3.30
CA LEU A 78 1.76 -1.01 3.23
C LEU A 78 0.50 -1.26 2.38
N ILE A 79 -0.67 -1.00 2.98
CA ILE A 79 -1.99 -1.07 2.34
C ILE A 79 -2.65 0.31 2.49
N GLY A 80 -2.77 1.08 1.42
CA GLY A 80 -3.50 2.36 1.45
C GLY A 80 -4.98 2.15 1.82
N GLY A 81 -5.67 1.35 1.00
CA GLY A 81 -7.08 1.07 1.18
C GLY A 81 -7.92 1.86 0.20
N LEU A 82 -9.06 2.40 0.64
CA LEU A 82 -9.94 3.20 -0.22
C LEU A 82 -9.58 4.67 -0.14
N GLY A 83 -9.14 5.26 -1.24
CA GLY A 83 -9.02 6.71 -1.37
C GLY A 83 -7.82 7.09 -2.20
N THR A 84 -7.24 8.26 -1.93
CA THR A 84 -6.00 8.68 -2.56
C THR A 84 -4.91 8.69 -1.52
N ASP A 85 -4.10 7.65 -1.54
CA ASP A 85 -3.11 7.40 -0.51
C ASP A 85 -1.69 7.69 -1.00
N GLY A 86 -0.86 8.19 -0.08
CA GLY A 86 0.58 8.34 -0.24
C GLY A 86 1.30 7.26 0.55
N LEU A 87 2.03 6.39 -0.14
CA LEU A 87 2.73 5.26 0.46
C LEU A 87 4.24 5.49 0.33
N THR A 88 4.95 5.46 1.46
CA THR A 88 6.41 5.60 1.54
C THR A 88 6.92 4.38 2.29
N GLY A 89 7.66 3.50 1.61
CA GLY A 89 8.20 2.29 2.21
C GLY A 89 9.28 2.65 3.22
N GLY A 90 10.29 3.39 2.77
CA GLY A 90 11.37 3.89 3.59
C GLY A 90 12.70 3.23 3.24
N ALA A 91 13.19 2.35 4.11
CA ALA A 91 14.47 1.70 3.92
C ALA A 91 14.32 0.19 4.06
N GLU A 92 15.07 -0.55 3.23
CA GLU A 92 14.96 -1.99 3.02
C GLU A 92 13.94 -2.31 1.91
N ASP A 93 13.57 -3.58 1.74
CA ASP A 93 12.73 -4.01 0.62
C ASP A 93 11.27 -4.07 1.11
N ASP A 94 10.43 -3.18 0.61
CA ASP A 94 9.05 -2.99 1.07
C ASP A 94 8.01 -3.63 0.14
N VAL A 95 6.79 -3.85 0.65
CA VAL A 95 5.68 -4.41 -0.12
C VAL A 95 4.47 -3.48 -0.08
N PHE A 96 4.08 -2.97 -1.25
CA PHE A 96 2.88 -2.18 -1.45
C PHE A 96 1.75 -3.06 -1.95
N ILE A 97 0.74 -3.30 -1.11
CA ILE A 97 -0.27 -4.32 -1.34
C ILE A 97 -1.59 -3.70 -1.81
N PHE A 98 -2.09 -4.17 -2.96
CA PHE A 98 -3.40 -3.80 -3.49
C PHE A 98 -4.31 -5.02 -3.54
N SER A 99 -5.46 -4.96 -2.88
CA SER A 99 -6.38 -6.09 -2.72
C SER A 99 -7.68 -5.97 -3.53
N SER A 100 -7.88 -4.87 -4.25
CA SER A 100 -9.04 -4.68 -5.12
C SER A 100 -8.81 -3.52 -6.10
N THR A 101 -9.50 -3.52 -7.23
CA THR A 101 -9.48 -2.39 -8.18
C THR A 101 -10.02 -1.09 -7.58
N THR A 102 -10.83 -1.19 -6.53
CA THR A 102 -11.37 -0.02 -5.81
C THR A 102 -10.37 0.64 -4.87
N ALA A 103 -9.28 -0.05 -4.52
CA ALA A 103 -8.24 0.54 -3.69
C ALA A 103 -7.56 1.71 -4.44
N SER A 104 -7.24 1.50 -5.72
CA SER A 104 -6.61 2.53 -6.55
C SER A 104 -7.21 2.57 -7.96
N THR A 105 -8.16 3.49 -8.16
CA THR A 105 -8.92 3.66 -9.41
C THR A 105 -8.22 4.62 -10.39
N LEU A 106 -8.71 4.69 -11.63
CA LEU A 106 -8.16 5.64 -12.63
C LEU A 106 -8.29 7.13 -12.24
N THR A 107 -9.25 7.47 -11.38
CA THR A 107 -9.55 8.86 -10.97
C THR A 107 -9.10 9.19 -9.56
N VAL A 108 -8.99 8.17 -8.71
CA VAL A 108 -8.62 8.25 -7.29
C VAL A 108 -7.56 7.17 -7.13
N SER A 109 -6.30 7.55 -7.37
CA SER A 109 -5.18 6.64 -7.56
C SER A 109 -4.13 6.93 -6.52
N ASP A 110 -3.61 5.87 -5.91
CA ASP A 110 -2.55 5.95 -4.92
C ASP A 110 -1.22 6.28 -5.58
N THR A 111 -0.33 6.84 -4.76
CA THR A 111 1.04 7.17 -5.14
C THR A 111 2.01 6.49 -4.19
N ILE A 112 2.84 5.62 -4.75
CA ILE A 112 4.06 5.15 -4.09
C ILE A 112 5.14 6.22 -4.30
N LEU A 113 5.74 6.71 -3.22
CA LEU A 113 6.53 7.94 -3.20
C LEU A 113 8.03 7.71 -3.34
N ASP A 114 8.54 6.54 -2.97
CA ASP A 114 9.97 6.23 -2.86
C ASP A 114 10.37 4.87 -3.42
N PHE A 115 9.52 4.24 -4.23
CA PHE A 115 9.72 2.87 -4.73
C PHE A 115 11.17 2.58 -5.19
N GLU A 116 11.77 1.60 -4.55
CA GLU A 116 13.10 1.09 -4.82
C GLU A 116 13.03 -0.21 -5.65
N GLY A 117 14.02 -0.45 -6.50
CA GLY A 117 14.04 -1.66 -7.35
C GLY A 117 13.59 -1.46 -8.81
N GLY A 118 13.01 -0.32 -9.18
CA GLY A 118 12.58 -0.06 -10.57
C GLY A 118 13.66 -0.35 -11.62
N GLY A 119 13.45 -1.41 -12.42
CA GLY A 119 14.37 -1.83 -13.48
C GLY A 119 15.55 -2.72 -13.05
N ILE A 120 15.59 -3.18 -11.79
CA ILE A 120 16.60 -4.11 -11.26
C ILE A 120 15.92 -5.24 -10.46
N VAL A 121 16.65 -6.33 -10.18
CA VAL A 121 16.13 -7.41 -9.33
C VAL A 121 16.41 -7.09 -7.86
N GLY A 122 15.37 -7.15 -7.03
CA GLY A 122 15.42 -6.80 -5.60
C GLY A 122 14.97 -5.35 -5.36
N GLY A 123 14.75 -4.98 -4.09
CA GLY A 123 14.03 -3.76 -3.74
C GLY A 123 12.55 -4.03 -3.52
N ASP A 124 11.76 -2.99 -3.66
CA ASP A 124 10.34 -3.00 -3.34
C ASP A 124 9.51 -3.81 -4.32
N ILE A 125 8.33 -4.19 -3.84
CA ILE A 125 7.38 -5.03 -4.55
C ILE A 125 6.01 -4.39 -4.54
N ILE A 126 5.33 -4.45 -5.69
CA ILE A 126 3.90 -4.16 -5.81
C ILE A 126 3.16 -5.49 -5.82
N ASP A 127 2.43 -5.77 -4.75
CA ASP A 127 1.61 -6.97 -4.66
C ASP A 127 0.20 -6.71 -5.22
N LEU A 128 -0.10 -7.37 -6.34
CA LEU A 128 -1.40 -7.36 -7.01
C LEU A 128 -2.13 -8.71 -6.91
N SER A 129 -1.59 -9.69 -6.18
CA SER A 129 -2.19 -11.02 -6.01
C SER A 129 -3.60 -10.97 -5.43
N GLY A 130 -3.90 -9.96 -4.62
CA GLY A 130 -5.22 -9.72 -4.06
C GLY A 130 -6.23 -9.11 -5.04
N VAL A 131 -5.78 -8.47 -6.13
CA VAL A 131 -6.67 -7.72 -7.05
C VAL A 131 -7.53 -8.65 -7.91
N SER A 132 -7.03 -9.83 -8.26
CA SER A 132 -7.70 -10.79 -9.12
C SER A 132 -7.48 -12.22 -8.66
N SER A 133 -8.47 -13.09 -8.86
CA SER A 133 -8.34 -14.53 -8.60
C SER A 133 -7.52 -15.29 -9.66
N VAL A 134 -7.09 -14.61 -10.71
CA VAL A 134 -6.28 -15.19 -11.80
C VAL A 134 -4.96 -14.44 -11.91
N THR A 135 -3.93 -15.14 -12.40
CA THR A 135 -2.61 -14.56 -12.63
C THR A 135 -2.64 -13.49 -13.71
N PHE A 136 -2.00 -12.36 -13.46
CA PHE A 136 -1.78 -11.34 -14.47
C PHE A 136 -0.57 -11.64 -15.36
N ASP A 137 -0.67 -11.32 -16.64
CA ASP A 137 0.46 -11.24 -17.55
C ASP A 137 1.06 -9.82 -17.50
N PHE A 138 2.32 -9.71 -17.06
CA PHE A 138 3.07 -8.45 -17.19
C PHE A 138 3.56 -8.27 -18.63
N ILE A 139 3.10 -7.21 -19.29
CA ILE A 139 3.40 -6.92 -20.70
C ILE A 139 4.30 -5.69 -20.88
N GLY A 140 4.86 -5.17 -19.78
CA GLY A 140 5.73 -3.99 -19.82
C GLY A 140 5.01 -2.76 -20.39
N THR A 141 5.52 -2.23 -21.51
CA THR A 141 4.96 -1.04 -22.17
C THR A 141 4.07 -1.36 -23.37
N ASP A 142 3.83 -2.63 -23.68
CA ASP A 142 2.98 -3.08 -24.79
C ASP A 142 1.49 -2.87 -24.51
N ALA A 143 0.73 -2.41 -25.51
CA ALA A 143 -0.69 -2.10 -25.36
C ALA A 143 -1.51 -3.34 -24.93
N PHE A 144 -2.57 -3.13 -24.15
CA PHE A 144 -3.47 -4.20 -23.79
C PHE A 144 -4.09 -4.88 -25.02
N THR A 145 -4.38 -6.16 -24.88
CA THR A 145 -4.89 -7.03 -25.94
C THR A 145 -6.23 -7.62 -25.53
N THR A 146 -7.24 -7.51 -26.41
CA THR A 146 -8.57 -8.04 -26.13
C THR A 146 -8.58 -9.57 -26.15
N GLY A 147 -9.24 -10.16 -25.16
CA GLY A 147 -9.38 -11.63 -25.06
C GLY A 147 -8.11 -12.37 -24.61
N SER A 148 -7.05 -11.67 -24.22
CA SER A 148 -5.91 -12.23 -23.50
C SER A 148 -6.27 -12.49 -22.02
N ALA A 149 -5.36 -13.06 -21.23
CA ALA A 149 -5.53 -13.09 -19.77
C ALA A 149 -5.60 -11.66 -19.20
N THR A 150 -5.89 -11.52 -17.92
CA THR A 150 -5.74 -10.25 -17.20
C THR A 150 -4.31 -9.73 -17.34
N GLN A 151 -4.11 -8.43 -17.56
CA GLN A 151 -2.79 -7.89 -17.93
C GLN A 151 -2.38 -6.73 -17.03
N VAL A 152 -1.07 -6.60 -16.82
CA VAL A 152 -0.44 -5.45 -16.15
C VAL A 152 0.55 -4.82 -17.12
N ARG A 153 0.42 -3.50 -17.32
CA ARG A 153 1.37 -2.68 -18.11
C ARG A 153 1.75 -1.45 -17.31
N TYR A 154 2.77 -0.73 -17.78
CA TYR A 154 3.07 0.60 -17.27
C TYR A 154 3.33 1.60 -18.40
N GLU A 155 3.16 2.88 -18.07
CA GLU A 155 3.54 4.02 -18.90
C GLU A 155 4.35 4.99 -18.04
N THR A 156 5.28 5.73 -18.66
CA THR A 156 6.04 6.77 -17.97
C THR A 156 5.85 8.12 -18.64
N ASN A 157 5.85 9.18 -17.84
CA ASN A 157 5.91 10.56 -18.34
C ASN A 157 7.35 11.12 -18.37
N GLY A 158 8.35 10.27 -18.12
CA GLY A 158 9.77 10.64 -18.02
C GLY A 158 10.25 10.98 -16.61
N THR A 159 9.33 11.11 -15.64
CA THR A 159 9.64 11.35 -14.23
C THR A 159 8.98 10.30 -13.32
N ASP A 160 7.70 10.05 -13.56
CA ASP A 160 6.89 9.08 -12.83
C ASP A 160 6.47 7.95 -13.74
N THR A 161 6.11 6.83 -13.12
CA THR A 161 5.52 5.66 -13.76
C THR A 161 4.07 5.48 -13.32
N PHE A 162 3.23 5.04 -14.25
CA PHE A 162 1.81 4.75 -14.05
C PHE A 162 1.59 3.30 -14.43
N VAL A 163 1.35 2.45 -13.44
CA VAL A 163 0.95 1.05 -13.64
C VAL A 163 -0.54 1.01 -13.93
N PHE A 164 -0.94 0.22 -14.92
CA PHE A 164 -2.33 -0.01 -15.31
C PHE A 164 -2.64 -1.50 -15.26
N VAL A 165 -3.81 -1.84 -14.71
CA VAL A 165 -4.25 -3.22 -14.50
C VAL A 165 -5.57 -3.45 -15.23
N ASP A 166 -5.60 -4.39 -16.18
CA ASP A 166 -6.81 -4.93 -16.81
C ASP A 166 -7.18 -6.25 -16.13
N THR A 167 -8.34 -6.26 -15.48
CA THR A 167 -8.84 -7.36 -14.64
C THR A 167 -9.89 -8.22 -15.34
N ASN A 168 -10.35 -7.85 -16.53
CA ASN A 168 -11.44 -8.55 -17.20
C ASN A 168 -11.19 -8.83 -18.70
N ALA A 169 -9.98 -8.56 -19.18
CA ALA A 169 -9.50 -8.85 -20.53
C ALA A 169 -10.25 -8.11 -21.65
N ASN A 170 -10.81 -6.94 -21.33
CA ASN A 170 -11.50 -6.07 -22.29
C ASN A 170 -10.55 -5.09 -23.00
N ALA A 171 -9.25 -5.13 -22.70
CA ALA A 171 -8.23 -4.19 -23.13
C ALA A 171 -8.41 -2.74 -22.62
N ALA A 172 -9.00 -2.60 -21.44
CA ALA A 172 -9.12 -1.35 -20.70
C ALA A 172 -8.63 -1.57 -19.26
N ALA A 173 -8.00 -0.54 -18.69
CA ALA A 173 -7.58 -0.59 -17.30
C ALA A 173 -8.79 -0.40 -16.37
N GLU A 174 -8.83 -1.17 -15.29
CA GLU A 174 -9.75 -0.95 -14.16
C GLU A 174 -9.05 -0.30 -12.96
N MET A 175 -7.72 -0.33 -12.91
CA MET A 175 -6.92 0.22 -11.82
C MET A 175 -5.69 0.93 -12.36
N ARG A 176 -5.23 1.95 -11.62
CA ARG A 176 -3.97 2.65 -11.87
C ARG A 176 -3.22 2.84 -10.57
N ILE A 177 -1.90 2.71 -10.57
CA ILE A 177 -1.02 3.09 -9.46
C ILE A 177 0.02 4.07 -10.00
N ARG A 178 0.29 5.16 -9.27
CA ARG A 178 1.39 6.06 -9.60
C ARG A 178 2.61 5.69 -8.76
N ILE A 179 3.78 5.70 -9.39
CA ILE A 179 5.07 5.53 -8.73
C ILE A 179 5.89 6.78 -9.04
N SER A 180 6.32 7.48 -8.00
CA SER A 180 7.09 8.70 -8.19
C SER A 180 8.57 8.40 -8.41
N GLY A 181 9.22 9.13 -9.32
CA GLY A 181 10.67 9.07 -9.50
C GLY A 181 11.22 7.81 -10.19
N VAL A 182 10.38 6.81 -10.45
CA VAL A 182 10.73 5.58 -11.18
C VAL A 182 10.31 5.70 -12.64
N THR A 183 11.15 5.21 -13.56
CA THR A 183 10.90 5.28 -15.01
C THR A 183 10.94 3.93 -15.73
N ASP A 184 11.32 2.86 -15.03
CA ASP A 184 11.36 1.51 -15.58
C ASP A 184 10.88 0.51 -14.54
N LEU A 185 10.17 -0.53 -15.00
CA LEU A 185 9.66 -1.62 -14.17
C LEU A 185 9.84 -2.94 -14.92
N ILE A 186 10.15 -3.99 -14.17
CA ILE A 186 10.30 -5.35 -14.68
C ILE A 186 9.31 -6.29 -13.99
N ALA A 187 9.16 -7.50 -14.55
CA ALA A 187 8.20 -8.47 -14.03
C ALA A 187 8.46 -8.87 -12.56
N SER A 188 9.71 -8.76 -12.07
CA SER A 188 10.03 -9.09 -10.67
C SER A 188 9.61 -8.02 -9.67
N ASP A 189 9.22 -6.83 -10.13
CA ASP A 189 8.75 -5.74 -9.27
C ASP A 189 7.29 -5.98 -8.81
N PHE A 190 6.70 -7.09 -9.25
CA PHE A 190 5.30 -7.42 -9.02
C PHE A 190 5.10 -8.83 -8.49
N VAL A 191 4.15 -8.97 -7.57
CA VAL A 191 3.49 -10.25 -7.29
C VAL A 191 2.14 -10.25 -8.00
N LEU A 192 1.93 -11.22 -8.90
CA LEU A 192 0.81 -11.21 -9.86
C LEU A 192 -0.18 -12.37 -9.67
N SER A 193 -0.01 -13.22 -8.64
CA SER A 193 -0.85 -14.38 -8.36
C SER A 193 -0.72 -14.89 -6.94
#